data_AF-K1SLD9-F1
#
_entry.id   AF-K1SLD9-F1
#
_cell.length_a   1.000
_cell.length_b   1.000
_cell.length_c   1.000
_cell.angle_alpha   90.00
_cell.angle_beta   90.00
_cell.angle_gamma   90.00
#
_symmetry.space_group_name_H-M   'P 1'
#
loop_
_entity.id
_entity.type
_entity.pdbx_description
1 polymer ?
#
loop_
_entity_poly.entity_id
_entity_poly.type
_entity_poly.pdbx_seq_one_letter_code
_entity_poly.pdbx_strand_id
1 'polypeptide(L)'
;GMETNVGDFYRGLQLKEHKVTAFDTVYEQSRIKASHIHYRANELLCSFVNGEGKNVQITFRVSNNDVAFRYTLPREQGKGSVTVNSERTGFRFPSQTTTFLCPQSDAMIGWKRTKPSYEEEYKADAPMNERSGYGHGYTFPCLFKWGMTAGYCSVKPEWTAVIVARV
;
A
#
# COMPACT_ATOMS: atom_id res chain seq x y z
N GLY A 1 -6.40 -0.64 7.82
CA GLY A 1 -7.59 0.18 8.11
C GLY A 1 -7.23 1.64 8.09
N MET A 2 -8.21 2.53 8.18
CA MET A 2 -8.00 3.99 8.09
C MET A 2 -8.95 4.75 9.01
N GLU A 3 -8.56 5.97 9.35
CA GLU A 3 -9.39 6.94 10.07
C GLU A 3 -9.76 8.08 9.12
N THR A 4 -11.03 8.45 9.07
CA THR A 4 -11.55 9.44 8.13
C THR A 4 -12.49 10.43 8.82
N ASN A 5 -12.76 11.56 8.18
CA ASN A 5 -13.79 12.51 8.63
C ASN A 5 -15.24 11.96 8.53
N VAL A 6 -15.42 10.78 7.92
CA VAL A 6 -16.73 10.13 7.81
C VAL A 6 -16.88 8.93 8.73
N GLY A 7 -15.81 8.43 9.36
CA GLY A 7 -15.86 7.29 10.28
C GLY A 7 -14.51 6.63 10.51
N ASP A 8 -14.46 5.77 11.54
CA ASP A 8 -13.32 4.90 11.82
C ASP A 8 -13.47 3.55 11.09
N PHE A 9 -12.50 3.22 10.25
CA PHE A 9 -12.39 1.96 9.52
C PHE A 9 -11.12 1.20 9.90
N TYR A 10 -10.69 1.33 11.15
CA TYR A 10 -9.56 0.61 11.73
C TYR A 10 -10.00 -0.38 12.82
N ARG A 11 -10.97 -0.01 13.66
CA ARG A 11 -11.44 -0.84 14.79
C ARG A 11 -12.82 -1.41 14.55
N GLY A 12 -13.09 -2.57 15.17
CA GLY A 12 -14.44 -3.15 15.22
C GLY A 12 -15.05 -3.49 13.86
N LEU A 13 -14.23 -3.67 12.82
CA LEU A 13 -14.71 -4.06 11.49
C LEU A 13 -15.25 -5.48 11.53
N GLN A 14 -16.46 -5.66 11.00
CA GLN A 14 -17.09 -6.95 10.82
C GLN A 14 -17.18 -7.27 9.33
N LEU A 15 -16.63 -8.40 8.90
CA LEU A 15 -16.80 -8.90 7.55
C LEU A 15 -18.26 -9.30 7.34
N LYS A 16 -18.94 -8.69 6.37
CA LYS A 16 -20.34 -9.00 6.04
C LYS A 16 -20.45 -9.93 4.85
N GLU A 17 -19.62 -9.71 3.85
CA GLU A 17 -19.61 -10.50 2.62
C GLU A 17 -18.21 -10.51 2.02
N HIS A 18 -17.97 -11.49 1.15
CA HIS A 18 -16.82 -11.49 0.27
C HIS A 18 -17.18 -12.05 -1.11
N LYS A 19 -16.42 -11.66 -2.12
CA LYS A 19 -16.56 -12.14 -3.50
C LYS A 19 -15.19 -12.47 -4.07
N VAL A 20 -15.09 -13.59 -4.76
CA VAL A 20 -13.89 -14.02 -5.49
C VAL A 20 -14.13 -13.88 -6.99
N THR A 21 -13.16 -13.31 -7.71
CA THR A 21 -13.20 -13.18 -9.17
C THR A 21 -11.85 -13.58 -9.76
N ALA A 22 -11.83 -14.46 -10.76
CA ALA A 22 -10.61 -14.76 -11.51
C ALA A 22 -10.41 -13.76 -12.65
N PHE A 23 -9.18 -13.31 -12.85
CA PHE A 23 -8.78 -12.44 -13.95
C PHE A 23 -7.79 -13.18 -14.85
N ASP A 24 -8.06 -13.12 -16.16
CA ASP A 24 -7.14 -13.53 -17.23
C ASP A 24 -7.32 -12.50 -18.36
N THR A 25 -6.45 -11.50 -18.41
CA THR A 25 -6.53 -10.41 -19.38
C THR A 25 -5.18 -10.12 -20.01
N VAL A 26 -5.21 -9.58 -21.23
CA VAL A 26 -4.01 -9.15 -21.96
C VAL A 26 -4.12 -7.64 -22.22
N TYR A 27 -3.03 -6.91 -22.03
CA TYR A 27 -2.96 -5.48 -22.33
C TYR A 27 -1.58 -5.06 -22.86
N GLU A 28 -1.55 -3.92 -23.54
CA GLU A 28 -0.33 -3.32 -24.10
C GLU A 28 0.07 -2.06 -23.31
N GLN A 29 1.38 -1.82 -23.14
CA GLN A 29 1.92 -0.62 -22.50
C GLN A 29 3.28 -0.23 -23.09
N SER A 30 3.36 0.93 -23.75
CA SER A 30 4.55 1.30 -24.55
C SER A 30 5.75 1.86 -23.77
N ARG A 31 5.59 2.22 -22.50
CA ARG A 31 6.58 3.01 -21.73
C ARG A 31 7.08 2.33 -20.45
N ILE A 32 6.93 1.00 -20.36
CA ILE A 32 7.41 0.21 -19.22
C ILE A 32 8.30 -0.95 -19.72
N LYS A 33 8.85 -1.73 -18.79
CA LYS A 33 9.83 -2.79 -19.06
C LYS A 33 9.37 -3.92 -20.02
N ALA A 34 8.06 -4.04 -20.27
CA ALA A 34 7.47 -5.02 -21.17
C ALA A 34 6.27 -4.38 -21.89
N SER A 35 6.17 -4.57 -23.20
CA SER A 35 5.09 -3.97 -24.00
C SER A 35 3.80 -4.77 -23.95
N HIS A 36 3.88 -6.10 -24.01
CA HIS A 36 2.74 -7.01 -23.99
C HIS A 36 2.65 -7.75 -22.64
N ILE A 37 1.54 -7.58 -21.91
CA ILE A 37 1.38 -8.16 -20.56
C ILE A 37 0.18 -9.10 -20.54
N HIS A 38 0.43 -10.34 -20.14
CA HIS A 38 -0.60 -11.31 -19.77
C HIS A 38 -0.81 -11.28 -18.25
N TYR A 39 -1.91 -10.66 -17.81
CA TYR A 39 -2.24 -10.49 -16.41
C TYR A 39 -3.20 -11.58 -15.93
N ARG A 40 -2.70 -12.43 -15.03
CA ARG A 40 -3.46 -13.47 -14.34
C ARG A 40 -3.42 -13.25 -12.84
N ALA A 41 -4.59 -13.15 -12.23
CA ALA A 41 -4.72 -12.96 -10.79
C ALA A 41 -6.06 -13.47 -10.26
N ASN A 42 -6.09 -13.75 -8.97
CA ASN A 42 -7.33 -13.94 -8.21
C ASN A 42 -7.63 -12.67 -7.42
N GLU A 43 -8.84 -12.14 -7.57
CA GLU A 43 -9.35 -11.01 -6.80
C GLU A 43 -10.23 -11.50 -5.65
N LEU A 44 -10.03 -10.95 -4.46
CA LEU A 44 -10.89 -11.10 -3.30
C LEU A 44 -11.38 -9.72 -2.87
N LEU A 45 -12.67 -9.46 -3.04
CA LEU A 45 -13.37 -8.30 -2.49
C LEU A 45 -13.96 -8.70 -1.14
N CYS A 46 -13.65 -7.95 -0.08
CA CYS A 46 -14.24 -8.09 1.24
C CYS A 46 -15.01 -6.83 1.60
N SER A 47 -16.31 -6.93 1.92
CA SER A 47 -17.10 -5.81 2.42
C SER A 47 -17.21 -5.90 3.94
N PHE A 48 -16.78 -4.84 4.62
CA PHE A 48 -16.84 -4.70 6.06
C PHE A 48 -17.80 -3.60 6.48
N VAL A 49 -18.35 -3.74 7.68
CA VAL A 49 -19.12 -2.70 8.37
C VAL A 49 -18.43 -2.38 9.70
N ASN A 50 -18.30 -1.09 10.03
CA ASN A 50 -17.78 -0.66 11.32
C ASN A 50 -18.88 -0.63 12.41
N GLY A 51 -18.52 -0.30 13.66
CA GLY A 51 -19.47 -0.23 14.77
C GLY A 51 -20.58 0.81 14.61
N GLU A 52 -20.45 1.76 13.68
CA GLU A 52 -21.43 2.81 13.38
C GLU A 52 -22.35 2.42 12.19
N GLY A 53 -22.21 1.22 11.63
CA GLY A 53 -22.97 0.77 10.47
C GLY A 53 -22.44 1.25 9.11
N LYS A 54 -21.25 1.88 9.07
CA LYS A 54 -20.64 2.41 7.86
C LYS A 54 -19.81 1.36 7.13
N ASN A 55 -19.90 1.34 5.80
CA ASN A 55 -19.27 0.34 4.95
C ASN A 55 -17.86 0.76 4.51
N VAL A 56 -16.97 -0.23 4.42
CA VAL A 56 -15.68 -0.13 3.72
C VAL A 56 -15.42 -1.44 3.01
N GLN A 57 -14.93 -1.36 1.78
CA GLN A 57 -14.49 -2.52 1.02
C GLN A 57 -12.97 -2.58 0.96
N ILE A 58 -12.41 -3.79 1.03
CA ILE A 58 -11.00 -4.05 0.76
C ILE A 58 -10.93 -5.03 -0.39
N THR A 59 -10.25 -4.66 -1.47
CA THR A 59 -10.03 -5.54 -2.63
C THR A 59 -8.58 -5.97 -2.64
N PHE A 60 -8.33 -7.28 -2.63
CA PHE A 60 -7.00 -7.88 -2.84
C PHE A 60 -6.95 -8.47 -4.24
N ARG A 61 -5.82 -8.31 -4.93
CA ARG A 61 -5.51 -9.01 -6.19
C ARG A 61 -4.17 -9.71 -6.02
N VAL A 62 -4.18 -11.02 -6.23
CA VAL A 62 -3.01 -11.89 -6.04
C VAL A 62 -2.65 -12.53 -7.37
N SER A 63 -1.51 -12.14 -7.93
CA SER A 63 -0.87 -12.81 -9.07
C SER A 63 0.12 -13.87 -8.57
N ASN A 64 0.87 -14.50 -9.47
CA ASN A 64 1.89 -15.48 -9.09
C ASN A 64 2.95 -14.94 -8.11
N ASN A 65 3.28 -13.64 -8.17
CA ASN A 65 4.39 -13.05 -7.39
C ASN A 65 4.03 -11.73 -6.72
N ASP A 66 2.83 -11.20 -6.93
CA ASP A 66 2.43 -9.87 -6.45
C ASP A 66 1.11 -9.93 -5.71
N VAL A 67 1.02 -9.13 -4.65
CA VAL A 67 -0.23 -8.83 -3.95
C VAL A 67 -0.46 -7.33 -4.03
N ALA A 68 -1.53 -6.93 -4.68
CA ALA A 68 -2.03 -5.55 -4.66
C ALA A 68 -3.31 -5.51 -3.84
N PHE A 69 -3.53 -4.44 -3.08
CA PHE A 69 -4.81 -4.23 -2.44
C PHE A 69 -5.13 -2.75 -2.29
N ARG A 70 -6.42 -2.45 -2.20
CA ARG A 70 -6.93 -1.09 -1.99
C ARG A 70 -8.19 -1.09 -1.14
N TYR A 71 -8.49 0.08 -0.60
CA TYR A 71 -9.76 0.36 0.06
C TYR A 71 -10.75 1.01 -0.93
N THR A 72 -12.03 0.76 -0.76
CA THR A 72 -13.11 1.49 -1.44
C THR A 72 -14.13 1.93 -0.41
N LEU A 73 -14.36 3.24 -0.34
CA LEU A 73 -15.37 3.85 0.53
C LEU A 73 -16.60 4.16 -0.35
N PRO A 74 -17.72 3.44 -0.19
CA PRO A 74 -18.92 3.75 -0.93
C PRO A 74 -19.50 5.10 -0.50
N ARG A 75 -20.29 5.70 -1.40
CA ARG A 75 -21.06 6.90 -1.06
C ARG A 75 -22.13 6.53 -0.03
N GLU A 76 -22.08 7.17 1.13
CA GLU A 76 -23.08 6.97 2.19
C GLU A 76 -23.72 8.31 2.58
N GLN A 77 -25.03 8.27 2.87
CA GLN A 77 -25.80 9.39 3.42
C GLN A 77 -25.60 10.71 2.63
N GLY A 78 -25.45 10.61 1.31
CA GLY A 78 -25.27 11.78 0.44
C GLY A 78 -23.88 12.42 0.44
N LYS A 79 -22.91 11.96 1.26
CA LYS A 79 -21.54 12.51 1.27
C LYS A 79 -20.75 12.10 0.03
N GLY A 80 -20.44 13.06 -0.84
CA GLY A 80 -19.67 12.85 -2.07
C GLY A 80 -18.15 13.02 -1.93
N SER A 81 -17.64 13.34 -0.74
CA SER A 81 -16.21 13.55 -0.48
C SER A 81 -15.81 12.99 0.88
N VAL A 82 -14.53 12.64 1.01
CA VAL A 82 -13.93 12.11 2.24
C VAL A 82 -12.52 12.64 2.41
N THR A 83 -12.17 12.94 3.66
CA THR A 83 -10.79 13.24 4.08
C THR A 83 -10.30 12.05 4.87
N VAL A 84 -9.20 11.42 4.41
CA VAL A 84 -8.50 10.39 5.17
C VAL A 84 -7.51 11.08 6.08
N ASN A 85 -7.75 11.00 7.39
CA ASN A 85 -6.92 11.65 8.41
C ASN A 85 -5.65 10.84 8.69
N SER A 86 -5.78 9.51 8.72
CA SER A 86 -4.64 8.62 8.89
C SER A 86 -4.89 7.25 8.28
N GLU A 87 -3.82 6.58 7.89
CA GLU A 87 -3.83 5.19 7.46
C GLU A 87 -3.09 4.32 8.49
N ARG A 88 -3.66 3.17 8.82
CA ARG A 88 -3.09 2.15 9.73
C ARG A 88 -2.65 0.89 9.00
N THR A 89 -2.51 0.97 7.68
CA THR A 89 -1.96 -0.10 6.85
C THR A 89 -0.50 -0.34 7.24
N GLY A 90 -0.12 -1.60 7.40
CA GLY A 90 1.23 -1.94 7.84
C GLY A 90 1.70 -3.28 7.30
N PHE A 91 3.02 -3.41 7.18
CA PHE A 91 3.72 -4.60 6.73
C PHE A 91 4.60 -5.08 7.88
N ARG A 92 4.32 -6.29 8.40
CA ARG A 92 5.08 -6.89 9.49
C ARG A 92 5.89 -8.05 8.95
N PHE A 93 7.20 -7.99 9.14
CA PHE A 93 8.14 -9.00 8.64
C PHE A 93 8.63 -9.94 9.75
N PRO A 94 9.10 -11.15 9.39
CA PRO A 94 9.79 -12.06 10.32
C PRO A 94 11.03 -11.42 10.94
N SER A 95 11.41 -11.87 12.15
CA SER A 95 12.51 -11.28 12.94
C SER A 95 13.87 -11.27 12.24
N GLN A 96 14.13 -12.23 11.34
CA GLN A 96 15.39 -12.39 10.62
C GLN A 96 15.49 -11.56 9.33
N THR A 97 14.53 -10.67 9.08
CA THR A 97 14.52 -9.85 7.87
C THR A 97 15.61 -8.78 7.88
N THR A 98 16.31 -8.65 6.76
CA THR A 98 17.19 -7.50 6.46
C THR A 98 16.55 -6.60 5.43
N THR A 99 17.04 -5.36 5.36
CA THR A 99 16.40 -4.29 4.61
C THR A 99 17.35 -3.60 3.64
N PHE A 100 16.78 -3.06 2.57
CA PHE A 100 17.45 -2.23 1.57
C PHE A 100 16.61 -0.98 1.37
N LEU A 101 16.81 0.03 2.24
CA LEU A 101 15.90 1.17 2.35
C LEU A 101 16.63 2.51 2.18
N CYS A 102 15.90 3.46 1.58
CA CYS A 102 16.30 4.86 1.40
C CYS A 102 15.46 5.72 2.38
N PRO A 103 16.08 6.50 3.29
CA PRO A 103 15.34 7.27 4.27
C PRO A 103 14.58 8.44 3.62
N GLN A 104 13.47 8.85 4.22
CA GLN A 104 12.84 10.13 3.90
C GLN A 104 13.62 11.26 4.57
N SER A 105 13.98 12.31 3.83
CA SER A 105 14.67 13.48 4.40
C SER A 105 13.76 14.46 5.12
N ASP A 106 14.37 15.36 5.89
CA ASP A 106 13.68 16.51 6.47
C ASP A 106 13.07 17.39 5.37
N ALA A 107 11.99 18.08 5.72
CA ALA A 107 11.39 19.06 4.81
C ALA A 107 12.22 20.36 4.78
N MET A 108 12.25 21.00 3.63
CA MET A 108 12.80 22.33 3.41
C MET A 108 14.31 22.46 3.68
N ILE A 109 15.05 21.36 3.50
CA ILE A 109 16.52 21.33 3.54
C ILE A 109 17.09 21.13 2.11
N GLY A 110 18.41 20.93 2.00
CA GLY A 110 19.08 20.70 0.72
C GLY A 110 19.23 21.98 -0.12
N TRP A 111 19.51 21.81 -1.40
CA TRP A 111 19.72 22.93 -2.32
C TRP A 111 18.47 23.82 -2.37
N LYS A 112 18.58 25.07 -1.90
CA LYS A 112 17.48 26.05 -1.94
C LYS A 112 16.16 25.52 -1.34
N ARG A 113 16.23 24.68 -0.29
CA ARG A 113 15.07 24.13 0.43
C ARG A 113 14.18 23.22 -0.43
N THR A 114 14.76 22.49 -1.39
CA THR A 114 14.02 21.62 -2.32
C THR A 114 13.72 20.21 -1.79
N LYS A 115 14.32 19.78 -0.67
CA LYS A 115 13.98 18.47 -0.07
C LYS A 115 12.62 18.52 0.64
N PRO A 116 11.86 17.40 0.65
CA PRO A 116 12.25 16.05 0.23
C PRO A 116 12.23 15.85 -1.30
N SER A 117 13.28 15.23 -1.85
CA SER A 117 13.47 15.06 -3.31
C SER A 117 13.67 13.61 -3.79
N TYR A 118 13.50 12.62 -2.90
CA TYR A 118 13.77 11.19 -3.19
C TYR A 118 15.24 10.89 -3.56
N GLU A 119 16.18 11.66 -3.04
CA GLU A 119 17.62 11.57 -3.36
C GLU A 119 18.45 11.29 -2.09
N GLU A 120 18.11 10.21 -1.36
CA GLU A 120 18.92 9.74 -0.23
C GLU A 120 19.55 8.38 -0.55
N GLU A 121 20.58 8.00 0.20
CA GLU A 121 21.32 6.75 -0.02
C GLU A 121 20.62 5.53 0.57
N TYR A 122 20.85 4.37 -0.04
CA TYR A 122 20.40 3.08 0.48
C TYR A 122 21.42 2.48 1.45
N LYS A 123 20.94 1.75 2.44
CA LYS A 123 21.77 0.83 3.25
C LYS A 123 21.40 -0.60 2.90
N ALA A 124 22.39 -1.36 2.42
CA ALA A 124 22.21 -2.76 2.02
C ALA A 124 22.27 -3.70 3.23
N ASP A 125 21.37 -4.69 3.26
CA ASP A 125 21.28 -5.72 4.31
C ASP A 125 21.23 -5.14 5.75
N ALA A 126 20.65 -3.95 5.94
CA ALA A 126 20.55 -3.32 7.25
C ALA A 126 19.53 -4.06 8.15
N PRO A 127 19.80 -4.19 9.47
CA PRO A 127 18.87 -4.82 10.40
C PRO A 127 17.59 -3.98 10.57
N MET A 128 16.44 -4.64 10.74
CA MET A 128 15.13 -3.96 10.81
C MET A 128 14.98 -2.97 11.98
N ASN A 129 15.76 -3.11 13.05
CA ASN A 129 15.71 -2.23 14.22
C ASN A 129 16.59 -0.97 14.07
N GLU A 130 17.27 -0.80 12.94
CA GLU A 130 18.02 0.42 12.66
C GLU A 130 17.07 1.59 12.42
N ARG A 131 17.32 2.73 13.09
CA ARG A 131 16.54 3.95 12.91
C ARG A 131 16.82 4.58 11.54
N SER A 132 15.79 5.15 10.89
CA SER A 132 15.99 5.87 9.63
C SER A 132 16.84 7.13 9.82
N GLY A 133 17.60 7.50 8.78
CA GLY A 133 18.63 8.55 8.86
C GLY A 133 18.14 9.90 9.40
N TYR A 134 16.92 10.30 9.06
CA TYR A 134 16.29 11.55 9.50
C TYR A 134 15.14 11.33 10.50
N GLY A 135 14.86 10.08 10.91
CA GLY A 135 13.74 9.78 11.80
C GLY A 135 12.34 9.92 11.18
N HIS A 136 12.24 10.11 9.86
CA HIS A 136 10.99 10.24 9.10
C HIS A 136 10.57 8.97 8.33
N GLY A 137 11.09 7.81 8.73
CA GLY A 137 10.85 6.56 8.00
C GLY A 137 11.61 6.49 6.68
N TYR A 138 11.01 5.83 5.69
CA TYR A 138 11.64 5.47 4.41
C TYR A 138 10.70 5.76 3.25
N THR A 139 11.25 6.13 2.10
CA THR A 139 10.49 6.34 0.86
C THR A 139 10.36 5.03 0.08
N PHE A 140 9.26 4.89 -0.66
CA PHE A 140 9.07 3.75 -1.54
C PHE A 140 9.93 3.85 -2.81
N PRO A 141 10.25 2.70 -3.46
CA PRO A 141 9.98 1.33 -3.02
C PRO A 141 10.93 0.85 -1.91
N CYS A 142 10.43 -0.03 -1.04
CA CYS A 142 11.18 -0.60 0.08
C CYS A 142 11.43 -2.09 -0.17
N LEU A 143 12.69 -2.54 -0.18
CA LEU A 143 13.05 -3.94 -0.40
C LEU A 143 13.47 -4.63 0.90
N PHE A 144 12.95 -5.84 1.10
CA PHE A 144 13.16 -6.68 2.27
C PHE A 144 13.60 -8.07 1.83
N LYS A 145 14.51 -8.67 2.60
CA LYS A 145 15.03 -10.03 2.38
C LYS A 145 14.78 -10.86 3.63
N TRP A 146 14.27 -12.08 3.50
CA TRP A 146 14.11 -13.01 4.63
C TRP A 146 14.65 -14.41 4.33
N GLY A 147 15.16 -15.06 5.38
CA GLY A 147 15.49 -16.49 5.40
C GLY A 147 16.83 -16.89 4.75
N MET A 148 17.30 -18.10 5.07
CA MET A 148 18.57 -18.69 4.58
C MET A 148 18.52 -19.06 3.08
N THR A 149 17.33 -19.22 2.50
CA THR A 149 17.08 -19.52 1.07
C THR A 149 16.63 -18.30 0.25
N ALA A 150 16.78 -17.08 0.79
CA ALA A 150 16.63 -15.77 0.12
C ALA A 150 15.28 -15.51 -0.59
N GLY A 151 14.21 -15.35 0.18
CA GLY A 151 12.99 -14.70 -0.30
C GLY A 151 13.13 -13.17 -0.30
N TYR A 152 12.58 -12.49 -1.31
CA TYR A 152 12.55 -11.03 -1.41
C TYR A 152 11.11 -10.51 -1.50
N CYS A 153 10.84 -9.37 -0.86
CA CYS A 153 9.58 -8.63 -0.98
C CYS A 153 9.91 -7.16 -1.20
N SER A 154 9.25 -6.56 -2.18
CA SER A 154 9.31 -5.12 -2.40
C SER A 154 7.93 -4.52 -2.15
N VAL A 155 7.85 -3.61 -1.18
CA VAL A 155 6.66 -2.82 -0.89
C VAL A 155 6.73 -1.51 -1.66
N LYS A 156 5.66 -1.15 -2.36
CA LYS A 156 5.59 0.00 -3.28
C LYS A 156 4.17 0.56 -3.26
N PRO A 157 3.96 1.85 -3.56
CA PRO A 157 2.62 2.35 -3.78
C PRO A 157 2.09 1.73 -5.07
N GLU A 158 0.84 1.29 -5.05
CA GLU A 158 0.10 1.13 -6.29
C GLU A 158 -0.34 2.54 -6.72
N TRP A 159 -0.13 2.90 -7.99
CA TRP A 159 -0.67 4.15 -8.57
C TRP A 159 -2.22 4.18 -8.59
N THR A 160 -2.87 3.20 -7.97
CA THR A 160 -4.31 2.98 -7.88
C THR A 160 -4.82 2.90 -6.44
N ALA A 161 -4.15 3.54 -5.48
CA ALA A 161 -4.81 4.02 -4.25
C ALA A 161 -5.76 5.18 -4.60
N VAL A 162 -6.71 4.94 -5.50
CA VAL A 162 -7.85 5.81 -5.75
C VAL A 162 -8.92 5.41 -4.75
N ILE A 163 -9.22 6.30 -3.81
CA ILE A 163 -10.54 6.30 -3.18
C ILE A 163 -11.51 6.63 -4.33
N VAL A 164 -12.03 5.60 -4.99
CA VAL A 164 -13.05 5.77 -6.01
C VAL A 164 -14.36 6.03 -5.26
N ALA A 165 -14.64 7.29 -4.94
CA ALA A 165 -16.02 7.72 -4.74
C ALA A 165 -16.69 7.61 -6.11
N ARG A 166 -17.36 6.49 -6.39
CA ARG A 166 -18.16 6.37 -7.61
C ARG A 166 -19.26 7.45 -7.54
N VAL A 167 -19.29 8.30 -8.56
CA VAL A 167 -20.37 9.27 -8.83
C VAL A 167 -21.59 8.51 -9.29
#